data_AF-L8PIX3-F1
#
_entry.id   AF-L8PIX3-F1
#
_cell.length_a   1.000
_cell.length_b   1.000
_cell.length_c   1.000
_cell.angle_alpha   90.00
_cell.angle_beta   90.00
_cell.angle_gamma   90.00
#
_symmetry.space_group_name_H-M   'P 1'
#
loop_
_entity.id
_entity.type
_entity.pdbx_description
1 polymer ?
#
loop_
_entity_poly.entity_id
_entity_poly.type
_entity_poly.pdbx_seq_one_letter_code
_entity_poly.pdbx_strand_id
1 'polypeptide(L)' 'MRWYVRELTDESAYDRYVAHLRREHPEARVPSRRDFERMRTDRQEQDPRQGFRCC' A
#
# COMPACT_ATOMS: atom_id res chain seq x y z
N MET A 1 -14.20 -6.22 -16.67
CA MET A 1 -13.35 -7.07 -15.79
C MET A 1 -12.29 -6.26 -15.01
N ARG A 2 -12.59 -5.08 -14.45
CA ARG A 2 -11.61 -4.26 -13.69
C ARG A 2 -11.98 -4.09 -12.20
N TRP A 3 -13.08 -4.72 -11.77
CA TRP A 3 -13.61 -4.63 -10.40
C TRP A 3 -13.20 -5.83 -9.54
N TYR A 4 -13.11 -7.02 -10.13
CA TYR A 4 -12.65 -8.25 -9.46
C TYR A 4 -11.18 -8.22 -9.01
N VAL A 5 -10.38 -7.37 -9.65
CA VAL A 5 -8.98 -7.18 -9.22
C VAL A 5 -8.91 -6.33 -7.95
N ARG A 6 -9.95 -5.57 -7.57
CA ARG A 6 -9.87 -4.69 -6.39
C ARG A 6 -9.97 -5.47 -5.08
N GLU A 7 -10.92 -6.40 -4.92
CA GLU A 7 -10.93 -7.32 -3.76
C GLU A 7 -9.63 -8.16 -3.71
N LEU A 8 -9.20 -8.73 -4.85
CA LEU A 8 -7.97 -9.55 -4.91
C LEU A 8 -6.69 -8.74 -4.67
N THR A 9 -6.67 -7.45 -5.05
CA THR A 9 -5.53 -6.57 -4.78
C THR A 9 -5.50 -6.07 -3.35
N ASP A 10 -6.64 -5.99 -2.66
CA ASP A 10 -6.70 -5.59 -1.25
C ASP A 10 -6.28 -6.75 -0.33
N GLU A 11 -6.77 -7.97 -0.58
CA GLU A 11 -6.35 -9.18 0.17
C GLU A 11 -4.85 -9.50 -0.01
N SER A 12 -4.28 -9.24 -1.20
CA SER A 12 -2.87 -9.55 -1.51
C SER A 12 -1.96 -8.32 -1.60
N ALA A 13 -2.37 -7.17 -1.06
CA ALA A 13 -1.63 -5.90 -1.22
C ALA A 13 -0.21 -5.99 -0.66
N TYR A 14 -0.08 -6.59 0.53
CA TYR A 14 1.21 -6.80 1.19
C TYR A 14 2.10 -7.75 0.40
N ASP A 15 1.59 -8.91 -0.02
CA ASP A 15 2.40 -9.90 -0.78
C ASP A 15 2.88 -9.32 -2.11
N ARG A 16 2.04 -8.55 -2.81
CA ARG A 16 2.44 -7.84 -4.02
C ARG A 16 3.53 -6.81 -3.74
N TYR A 17 3.40 -6.06 -2.64
CA TYR A 17 4.41 -5.09 -2.22
C TYR A 17 5.74 -5.76 -1.88
N VAL A 18 5.73 -6.86 -1.14
CA VAL A 18 6.94 -7.62 -0.80
C VAL A 18 7.59 -8.20 -2.06
N ALA A 19 6.81 -8.78 -2.97
CA ALA A 19 7.31 -9.32 -4.24
C ALA A 19 7.94 -8.23 -5.12
N HIS A 20 7.33 -7.05 -5.17
CA HIS A 20 7.87 -5.90 -5.89
C HIS A 20 9.15 -5.37 -5.23
N LEU A 21 9.15 -5.19 -3.91
CA LEU A 21 10.31 -4.72 -3.15
C LEU A 21 11.50 -5.67 -3.31
N ARG A 22 11.28 -6.98 -3.26
CA ARG A 22 12.35 -7.97 -3.48
C ARG A 22 12.88 -7.98 -4.91
N ARG A 23 12.07 -7.58 -5.90
CA ARG A 23 12.49 -7.50 -7.30
C ARG A 23 13.31 -6.25 -7.58
N GLU A 24 12.91 -5.11 -7.02
CA GLU A 24 13.59 -3.83 -7.26
C GLU A 24 14.76 -3.60 -6.29
N HIS A 25 14.62 -4.07 -5.05
CA HIS A 25 15.59 -3.87 -3.97
C HIS A 25 15.78 -5.16 -3.17
N PRO A 26 16.52 -6.15 -3.70
CA PRO A 26 16.75 -7.42 -3.03
C PRO A 26 17.52 -7.28 -1.71
N GLU A 27 18.39 -6.26 -1.56
CA GLU A 27 19.07 -5.96 -0.30
C GLU A 27 18.23 -5.17 0.73
N ALA A 28 17.08 -4.63 0.34
CA ALA A 28 16.24 -3.87 1.26
C ALA A 28 15.47 -4.79 2.21
N ARG A 29 15.41 -4.39 3.48
CA ARG A 29 14.63 -5.12 4.47
C ARG A 29 13.14 -5.01 4.15
N VAL A 30 12.49 -6.17 4.00
CA VAL A 30 11.04 -6.23 3.85
C VAL A 30 10.38 -5.67 5.11
N PRO A 31 9.59 -4.58 5.01
CA PRO A 31 8.88 -4.03 6.16
C PRO A 31 7.80 -5.00 6.63
N SER A 32 7.51 -4.98 7.92
CA SER A 32 6.43 -5.81 8.47
C SER A 32 5.06 -5.34 7.95
N ARG A 33 4.04 -6.20 8.04
CA ARG A 33 2.66 -5.85 7.66
C ARG A 33 2.20 -4.55 8.33
N ARG A 34 2.53 -4.34 9.60
CA ARG A 34 2.20 -3.12 10.36
C ARG A 34 2.90 -1.88 9.81
N ASP A 35 4.16 -2.00 9.41
CA ASP A 35 4.90 -0.89 8.80
C ASP A 35 4.35 -0.54 7.42
N PHE A 36 3.93 -1.54 6.64
CA PHE A 36 3.25 -1.33 5.36
C PHE A 36 1.90 -0.63 5.54
N GLU A 37 1.09 -1.05 6.50
CA GLU A 37 -0.19 -0.40 6.84
C GLU A 37 0.03 1.04 7.31
N ARG A 38 1.03 1.30 8.17
CA ARG A 38 1.40 2.66 8.60
C ARG A 38 1.81 3.52 7.40
N MET A 39 2.72 3.05 6.54
CA MET A 39 3.15 3.78 5.35
C MET A 39 1.98 4.09 4.40
N ARG A 40 1.03 3.15 4.24
CA ARG A 40 -0.17 3.36 3.44
C ARG A 40 -1.06 4.45 4.06
N THR A 41 -1.26 4.42 5.37
CA THR A 41 -2.03 5.43 6.11
C THR A 41 -1.34 6.80 6.07
N ASP A 42 -0.04 6.87 6.31
CA ASP A 42 0.74 8.12 6.25
C ASP A 42 0.66 8.74 4.85
N ARG A 43 0.78 7.93 3.79
CA ARG A 43 0.63 8.39 2.40
C ARG A 43 -0.80 8.87 2.11
N GLN A 44 -1.79 8.21 2.72
CA GLN A 44 -3.20 8.56 2.59
C GLN A 44 -3.53 9.87 3.34
N GLU A 45 -2.97 10.07 4.53
CA GLU A 45 -3.07 11.29 5.34
C GLU A 45 -2.36 12.47 4.66
N GLN A 46 -1.19 12.22 4.06
CA GLN A 46 -0.42 13.22 3.31
C GLN A 46 -1.02 13.53 1.94
N ASP A 47 -2.04 12.82 1.46
CA ASP A 47 -2.71 13.16 0.22
C ASP A 47 -3.59 14.41 0.46
N PRO A 48 -3.20 15.60 -0.04
CA PRO A 48 -3.95 16.83 0.18
C PRO A 48 -5.36 16.78 -0.44
N ARG A 49 -5.66 15.79 -1.28
CA ARG A 49 -6.99 15.56 -1.86
C ARG A 49 -7.99 14.99 -0.85
N GLN A 50 -7.52 14.47 0.29
CA GLN A 50 -8.39 14.09 1.41
C GLN A 50 -8.56 15.19 2.47
N GLY A 51 -7.72 16.23 2.40
CA GLY A 51 -7.75 17.41 3.27
C GLY A 51 -8.83 18.44 2.95
N PHE A 52 -9.81 18.12 2.11
CA PHE A 52 -11.01 18.95 1.88
C PHE A 52 -12.28 18.17 2.23
N ARG A 53 -12.42 17.79 3.50
CA ARG A 53 -13.73 17.65 4.14
C ARG A 53 -13.92 18.83 5.08
N CYS A 54 -14.12 19.99 4.46
CA CYS A 54 -14.84 21.08 5.10
C CYS A 54 -16.32 20.71 5.06
N CYS A 55 -17.00 20.95 6.18
CA CYS A 55 -18.38 20.59 6.54
C CYS A 55 -18.52 19.25 7.28
#